data_AF-A0A5C5GAA0-F1
#
_entry.id   AF-A0A5C5GAA0-F1
#
_cell.length_a   1.000
_cell.length_b   1.000
_cell.length_c   1.000
_cell.angle_alpha   90.00
_cell.angle_beta   90.00
_cell.angle_gamma   90.00
#
_symmetry.space_group_name_H-M   'P 1'
#
loop_
_entity.id
_entity.type
_entity.pdbx_description
1 polymer ?
#
loop_
_entity_poly.entity_id
_entity_poly.type
_entity_poly.pdbx_seq_one_letter_code
_entity_poly.pdbx_strand_id
1 'polypeptide(L)'
;MPLLTSLISHQIWLQRNASSEVKDLAPFIQQMRDEVKRQVLLFGDDSRTAARLTTMLRELEQALNGITSGWYEKLLADARELSDYEVNWNVKTLSTNVNANFVTPAAEQVWAATTFAPLELSEKPVDFVSLMGGWRQAEVNRLVMGVKSGFVQGMTTRRIVKNVVGPGGLADISERNAATVIRTALAHVSNEARQQVYAQNDDIITKYEWVSTLDSRTSAVCRSRDSMQYEIGKGPLPPAHPNCRSSTAPVISSEFDFLDKGAKRAARGAEGGQQVSADTTYYEFLKQQPAWFQDEALGPVRGKIFRNSGITPEEFRVISVDGFGRPLTLKEMAELDRRVADYLKEE
;
A
#
# COMPACT_ATOMS: atom_id res chain seq x y z
N MET A 1 14.27 21.79 -8.75
CA MET A 1 14.28 20.31 -8.84
C MET A 1 13.26 19.95 -9.91
N PRO A 2 13.56 19.07 -10.88
CA PRO A 2 12.60 18.68 -11.90
C PRO A 2 11.27 18.22 -11.28
N LEU A 3 10.15 18.46 -11.97
CA LEU A 3 8.81 18.18 -11.45
C LEU A 3 8.67 16.71 -11.04
N LEU A 4 9.03 15.79 -11.95
CA LEU A 4 8.96 14.35 -11.71
C LEU A 4 9.82 13.92 -10.51
N THR A 5 11.01 14.50 -10.34
CA THR A 5 11.86 14.24 -9.17
C THR A 5 11.22 14.73 -7.87
N SER A 6 10.52 15.86 -7.91
CA SER A 6 9.81 16.41 -6.74
C SER A 6 8.67 15.49 -6.31
N LEU A 7 7.87 15.01 -7.27
CA LEU A 7 6.77 14.05 -7.03
C LEU A 7 7.26 12.71 -6.48
N ILE A 8 8.34 12.18 -7.06
CA ILE A 8 8.91 10.90 -6.61
C ILE A 8 9.54 11.03 -5.22
N SER A 9 10.22 12.14 -4.95
CA SER A 9 10.76 12.42 -3.62
C SER A 9 9.63 12.55 -2.59
N HIS A 10 8.54 13.21 -2.98
CA HIS A 10 7.34 13.34 -2.15
C HIS A 10 6.70 12.00 -1.79
N GLN A 11 6.66 11.06 -2.73
CA GLN A 11 6.20 9.71 -2.43
C GLN A 11 7.02 9.05 -1.30
N ILE A 12 8.33 9.27 -1.23
CA ILE A 12 9.17 8.76 -0.13
C ILE A 12 8.76 9.41 1.20
N TRP A 13 8.49 10.70 1.20
CA TRP A 13 8.01 11.43 2.39
C TRP A 13 6.65 10.92 2.85
N LEU A 14 5.74 10.59 1.93
CA LEU A 14 4.46 9.96 2.24
C LEU A 14 4.62 8.58 2.88
N GLN A 15 5.57 7.76 2.41
CA GLN A 15 5.87 6.47 3.04
C GLN A 15 6.46 6.64 4.46
N ARG A 16 7.24 7.70 4.68
CA ARG A 16 7.75 8.07 6.01
C ARG A 16 6.64 8.58 6.91
N ASN A 17 5.74 9.42 6.40
CA ASN A 17 4.55 9.90 7.11
C ASN A 17 3.68 8.72 7.55
N ALA A 18 3.38 7.78 6.65
CA ALA A 18 2.64 6.58 7.00
C ALA A 18 3.35 5.72 8.05
N SER A 19 4.68 5.70 8.04
CA SER A 19 5.46 5.01 9.09
C SER A 19 5.44 5.76 10.42
N SER A 20 5.29 7.08 10.42
CA SER A 20 5.04 7.88 11.63
C SER A 20 3.65 7.60 12.16
N GLU A 21 2.63 7.65 11.31
CA GLU A 21 1.24 7.42 11.69
C GLU A 21 1.04 6.03 12.33
N VAL A 22 1.74 5.01 11.83
CA VAL A 22 1.78 3.69 12.46
C VAL A 22 2.29 3.73 13.91
N LYS A 23 3.31 4.55 14.19
CA LYS A 23 3.84 4.72 15.56
C LYS A 23 2.87 5.53 16.41
N ASP A 24 2.25 6.56 15.85
CA ASP A 24 1.32 7.44 16.55
C ASP A 24 0.02 6.71 16.95
N LEU A 25 -0.38 5.70 16.17
CA LEU A 25 -1.53 4.84 16.46
C LEU A 25 -1.18 3.55 17.24
N ALA A 26 0.10 3.24 17.42
CA ALA A 26 0.54 2.07 18.20
C ALA A 26 0.02 2.05 19.66
N PRO A 27 -0.14 3.18 20.37
CA PRO A 27 -0.70 3.18 21.73
C PRO A 27 -2.09 2.54 21.84
N PHE A 28 -2.93 2.61 20.80
CA PHE A 28 -4.24 1.93 20.81
C PHE A 28 -4.08 0.41 20.84
N ILE A 29 -3.14 -0.13 20.06
CA ILE A 29 -2.82 -1.57 20.08
C ILE A 29 -2.32 -1.99 21.47
N GLN A 30 -1.49 -1.15 22.10
CA GLN A 30 -1.00 -1.41 23.44
C GLN A 30 -2.14 -1.40 24.47
N GLN A 31 -3.06 -0.44 24.40
CA GLN A 31 -4.27 -0.41 25.24
C GLN A 31 -5.11 -1.69 25.08
N MET A 32 -5.26 -2.20 23.86
CA MET A 32 -5.96 -3.47 23.61
C MET A 32 -5.25 -4.65 24.28
N ARG A 33 -3.90 -4.70 24.18
CA ARG A 33 -3.09 -5.74 24.83
C ARG A 33 -3.28 -5.72 26.35
N ASP A 34 -3.22 -4.53 26.93
CA ASP A 34 -3.36 -4.31 28.37
C ASP A 34 -4.76 -4.65 28.86
N GLU A 35 -5.80 -4.33 28.09
CA GLU A 35 -7.19 -4.63 28.44
C GLU A 35 -7.50 -6.12 28.40
N VAL A 36 -7.05 -6.83 27.35
CA VAL A 36 -7.16 -8.30 27.30
C VAL A 36 -6.42 -8.93 28.49
N LYS A 37 -5.19 -8.49 28.75
CA LYS A 37 -4.39 -9.00 29.87
C LYS A 37 -5.10 -8.77 31.20
N ARG A 38 -5.61 -7.56 31.43
CA ARG A 38 -6.34 -7.19 32.64
C ARG A 38 -7.54 -8.09 32.85
N GLN A 39 -8.43 -8.20 31.87
CA GLN A 39 -9.66 -8.98 32.02
C GLN A 39 -9.39 -10.49 32.17
N VAL A 40 -8.47 -11.04 31.39
CA VAL A 40 -8.14 -12.48 31.48
C VAL A 40 -7.54 -12.83 32.84
N LEU A 41 -6.66 -11.99 33.39
CA LEU A 41 -6.07 -12.23 34.71
C LEU A 41 -7.09 -12.03 35.85
N LEU A 42 -7.97 -11.03 35.75
CA LEU A 42 -9.04 -10.81 36.73
C LEU A 42 -10.07 -11.96 36.74
N PHE A 43 -10.34 -12.59 35.60
CA PHE A 43 -11.23 -13.73 35.51
C PHE A 43 -10.72 -14.93 36.34
N GLY A 44 -9.39 -15.13 36.34
CA GLY A 44 -8.72 -16.16 37.13
C GLY A 44 -8.83 -17.57 36.56
N ASP A 45 -8.14 -18.51 37.21
CA ASP A 45 -8.17 -19.93 36.84
C ASP A 45 -9.30 -20.70 37.55
N ASP A 46 -9.87 -20.15 38.62
CA ASP A 46 -10.83 -20.82 39.50
C ASP A 46 -12.30 -20.64 39.08
N SER A 47 -13.10 -21.70 39.25
CA SER A 47 -14.57 -21.69 39.11
C SER A 47 -15.09 -21.14 37.77
N ARG A 48 -14.48 -21.58 36.66
CA ARG A 48 -14.83 -21.17 35.30
C ARG A 48 -16.20 -21.75 34.90
N THR A 49 -17.22 -20.91 34.83
CA THR A 49 -18.54 -21.30 34.28
C THR A 49 -18.76 -20.63 32.92
N ALA A 50 -19.54 -21.28 32.06
CA ALA A 50 -19.90 -20.73 30.75
C ALA A 50 -20.59 -19.35 30.86
N ALA A 51 -21.42 -19.16 31.89
CA ALA A 51 -22.09 -17.89 32.17
C ALA A 51 -21.08 -16.78 32.51
N ARG A 52 -20.14 -17.03 33.43
CA ARG A 52 -19.11 -16.05 33.81
C ARG A 52 -18.22 -15.69 32.62
N LEU A 53 -17.79 -16.70 31.84
CA LEU A 53 -16.96 -16.47 30.65
C LEU A 53 -17.71 -15.64 29.60
N THR A 54 -18.99 -15.91 29.37
CA THR A 54 -19.81 -15.14 28.42
C THR A 54 -19.91 -13.67 28.82
N THR A 55 -20.10 -13.38 30.10
CA THR A 55 -20.11 -11.99 30.61
C THR A 55 -18.76 -11.31 30.39
N MET A 56 -17.66 -11.95 30.80
CA MET A 56 -16.31 -11.40 30.63
C MET A 56 -15.97 -11.14 29.15
N LEU A 57 -16.32 -12.05 28.24
CA LEU A 57 -16.07 -11.86 26.80
C LEU A 57 -16.86 -10.68 26.23
N ARG A 58 -18.10 -10.45 26.70
CA ARG A 58 -18.90 -9.29 26.28
C ARG A 58 -18.29 -7.98 26.78
N GLU A 59 -17.85 -7.94 28.03
CA GLU A 59 -17.18 -6.77 28.60
C GLU A 59 -15.86 -6.48 27.88
N LEU A 60 -15.09 -7.51 27.54
CA LEU A 60 -13.88 -7.38 26.74
C LEU A 60 -14.19 -6.83 25.34
N GLU A 61 -15.18 -7.40 24.65
CA GLU A 61 -15.62 -6.93 23.34
C GLU A 61 -16.02 -5.45 23.38
N GLN A 62 -16.79 -5.03 24.39
CA GLN A 62 -17.20 -3.63 24.56
C GLN A 62 -15.99 -2.71 24.78
N ALA A 63 -15.05 -3.10 25.63
CA ALA A 63 -13.84 -2.31 25.90
C ALA A 63 -12.96 -2.17 24.65
N LEU A 64 -12.74 -3.27 23.92
CA LEU A 64 -11.95 -3.25 22.69
C LEU A 64 -12.63 -2.43 21.58
N ASN A 65 -13.96 -2.47 21.48
CA ASN A 65 -14.71 -1.59 20.57
C ASN A 65 -14.51 -0.11 20.90
N GLY A 66 -14.48 0.28 22.18
CA GLY A 66 -14.18 1.65 22.59
C GLY A 66 -12.78 2.10 22.16
N ILE A 67 -11.75 1.27 22.40
CA ILE A 67 -10.36 1.57 22.04
C ILE A 67 -10.20 1.70 20.52
N THR A 68 -10.75 0.75 19.77
CA THR A 68 -10.65 0.74 18.30
C THR A 68 -11.48 1.82 17.61
N SER A 69 -12.54 2.35 18.26
CA SER A 69 -13.21 3.56 17.78
C SER A 69 -12.30 4.79 17.86
N GLY A 70 -11.56 4.96 18.96
CA GLY A 70 -10.58 6.06 19.06
C GLY A 70 -9.45 5.96 18.02
N TRP A 71 -8.97 4.74 17.73
CA TRP A 71 -8.02 4.50 16.65
C TRP A 71 -8.59 4.93 15.28
N TYR A 72 -9.84 4.56 15.01
CA TYR A 72 -10.53 4.89 13.76
C TYR A 72 -10.75 6.40 13.61
N GLU A 73 -11.21 7.07 14.66
CA GLU A 73 -11.46 8.52 14.66
C GLU A 73 -10.16 9.30 14.44
N LYS A 74 -9.07 8.91 15.12
CA LYS A 74 -7.77 9.53 14.91
C LYS A 74 -7.29 9.35 13.46
N LEU A 75 -7.24 8.11 12.97
CA LEU A 75 -6.78 7.85 11.59
C LEU A 75 -7.63 8.60 10.55
N LEU A 76 -8.94 8.70 10.75
CA LEU A 76 -9.82 9.44 9.84
C LEU A 76 -9.54 10.95 9.86
N ALA A 77 -9.23 11.52 11.04
CA ALA A 77 -8.86 12.92 11.17
C ALA A 77 -7.51 13.20 10.47
N ASP A 78 -6.49 12.36 10.70
CA ASP A 78 -5.17 12.52 10.08
C ASP A 78 -5.22 12.32 8.57
N ALA A 79 -6.06 11.37 8.10
CA ALA A 79 -6.32 11.19 6.67
C ALA A 79 -6.96 12.43 6.03
N ARG A 80 -7.87 13.11 6.74
CA ARG A 80 -8.48 14.36 6.25
C ARG A 80 -7.47 15.50 6.21
N GLU A 81 -6.62 15.63 7.23
CA GLU A 81 -5.53 16.61 7.24
C GLU A 81 -4.55 16.36 6.09
N LEU A 82 -4.15 15.09 5.88
CA LEU A 82 -3.29 14.71 4.75
C LEU A 82 -3.93 15.06 3.41
N SER A 83 -5.25 14.84 3.26
CA SER A 83 -5.97 15.18 2.04
C SER A 83 -5.84 16.67 1.69
N ASP A 84 -6.00 17.57 2.67
CA ASP A 84 -5.86 19.02 2.46
C ASP A 84 -4.40 19.41 2.17
N TYR A 85 -3.45 18.83 2.93
CA TYR A 85 -2.03 19.04 2.72
C TYR A 85 -1.60 18.64 1.29
N GLU A 86 -2.02 17.46 0.83
CA GLU A 86 -1.65 16.92 -0.48
C GLU A 86 -2.12 17.82 -1.63
N VAL A 87 -3.34 18.35 -1.55
CA VAL A 87 -3.87 19.26 -2.57
C VAL A 87 -2.99 20.50 -2.70
N ASN A 88 -2.74 21.16 -1.57
CA ASN A 88 -1.92 22.37 -1.52
C ASN A 88 -0.48 22.11 -1.96
N TRP A 89 0.10 20.98 -1.55
CA TRP A 89 1.44 20.59 -1.95
C TRP A 89 1.54 20.32 -3.46
N ASN A 90 0.58 19.60 -4.05
CA ASN A 90 0.59 19.28 -5.48
C ASN A 90 0.45 20.56 -6.32
N VAL A 91 -0.51 21.44 -6.00
CA VAL A 91 -0.68 22.72 -6.70
C VAL A 91 0.58 23.57 -6.60
N LYS A 92 1.12 23.74 -5.39
CA LYS A 92 2.36 24.51 -5.20
C LYS A 92 3.52 23.95 -6.01
N THR A 93 3.66 22.63 -6.04
CA THR A 93 4.73 21.94 -6.79
C THR A 93 4.56 22.15 -8.30
N LEU A 94 3.33 22.05 -8.80
CA LEU A 94 3.00 22.33 -10.20
C LEU A 94 3.29 23.80 -10.56
N SER A 95 2.75 24.76 -9.81
CA SER A 95 2.97 26.20 -10.05
C SER A 95 4.45 26.63 -9.96
N THR A 96 5.26 25.92 -9.18
CA THR A 96 6.70 26.22 -9.08
C THR A 96 7.48 25.75 -10.31
N ASN A 97 7.00 24.70 -10.99
CA ASN A 97 7.70 24.08 -12.11
C ASN A 97 7.10 24.48 -13.47
N VAL A 98 5.83 24.85 -13.52
CA VAL A 98 5.09 25.14 -14.73
C VAL A 98 4.61 26.58 -14.64
N ASN A 99 4.96 27.40 -15.64
CA ASN A 99 4.54 28.80 -15.70
C ASN A 99 3.08 28.92 -16.19
N ALA A 100 2.15 28.39 -15.39
CA ALA A 100 0.73 28.38 -15.63
C ALA A 100 -0.04 28.56 -14.31
N ASN A 101 -1.30 28.97 -14.41
CA ASN A 101 -2.17 29.09 -13.25
C ASN A 101 -2.86 27.76 -13.00
N PHE A 102 -2.68 27.21 -11.79
CA PHE A 102 -3.36 25.98 -11.39
C PHE A 102 -4.53 26.31 -10.45
N VAL A 103 -5.67 25.71 -10.72
CA VAL A 103 -6.83 25.69 -9.85
C VAL A 103 -6.55 24.76 -8.67
N THR A 104 -6.75 25.28 -7.45
CA THR A 104 -6.77 24.48 -6.23
C THR A 104 -8.18 23.97 -5.97
N PRO A 105 -8.45 22.66 -6.03
CA PRO A 105 -9.73 22.09 -5.64
C PRO A 105 -10.06 22.42 -4.17
N ALA A 106 -11.34 22.61 -3.85
CA ALA A 106 -11.76 22.85 -2.47
C ALA A 106 -11.53 21.60 -1.60
N ALA A 107 -11.02 21.79 -0.38
CA ALA A 107 -10.69 20.68 0.53
C ALA A 107 -11.88 19.73 0.79
N GLU A 108 -13.09 20.29 0.92
CA GLU A 108 -14.32 19.51 1.12
C GLU A 108 -14.67 18.63 -0.10
N GLN A 109 -14.47 19.15 -1.31
CA GLN A 109 -14.68 18.39 -2.54
C GLN A 109 -13.69 17.23 -2.64
N VAL A 110 -12.41 17.47 -2.31
CA VAL A 110 -11.38 16.42 -2.37
C VAL A 110 -11.63 15.34 -1.33
N TRP A 111 -12.03 15.74 -0.11
CA TRP A 111 -12.38 14.77 0.92
C TRP A 111 -13.62 13.95 0.54
N ALA A 112 -14.64 14.58 -0.05
CA ALA A 112 -15.82 13.89 -0.56
C ALA A 112 -15.44 12.88 -1.65
N ALA A 113 -14.58 13.26 -2.60
CA ALA A 113 -14.08 12.34 -3.62
C ALA A 113 -13.28 11.18 -3.02
N THR A 114 -12.36 11.46 -2.09
CA THR A 114 -11.51 10.46 -1.43
C THR A 114 -12.32 9.40 -0.69
N THR A 115 -13.38 9.83 -0.01
CA THR A 115 -14.26 8.94 0.77
C THR A 115 -15.29 8.21 -0.10
N PHE A 116 -15.66 8.76 -1.26
CA PHE A 116 -16.56 8.13 -2.21
C PHE A 116 -15.85 7.11 -3.12
N ALA A 117 -14.61 7.39 -3.53
CA ALA A 117 -13.84 6.54 -4.42
C ALA A 117 -13.45 5.22 -3.74
N PRO A 118 -13.77 4.05 -4.34
CA PRO A 118 -13.31 2.77 -3.82
C PRO A 118 -11.81 2.57 -4.11
N LEU A 119 -11.14 1.83 -3.23
CA LEU A 119 -9.78 1.34 -3.48
C LEU A 119 -9.81 0.18 -4.47
N GLU A 120 -9.10 0.29 -5.59
CA GLU A 120 -8.97 -0.76 -6.60
C GLU A 120 -7.89 -1.80 -6.23
N LEU A 121 -8.07 -2.49 -5.11
CA LEU A 121 -7.16 -3.55 -4.72
C LEU A 121 -7.31 -4.75 -5.67
N SER A 122 -6.19 -5.36 -6.09
CA SER A 122 -6.08 -6.36 -7.17
C SER A 122 -7.01 -7.58 -7.04
N GLU A 123 -7.56 -7.85 -5.86
CA GLU A 123 -8.51 -8.94 -5.62
C GLU A 123 -9.98 -8.49 -5.65
N LYS A 124 -10.26 -7.27 -5.15
CA LYS A 124 -11.60 -6.69 -5.08
C LYS A 124 -11.54 -5.20 -4.76
N PRO A 125 -12.51 -4.41 -5.27
CA PRO A 125 -12.75 -3.07 -4.77
C PRO A 125 -13.07 -3.07 -3.26
N VAL A 126 -12.55 -2.08 -2.53
CA VAL A 126 -12.83 -1.89 -1.10
C VAL A 126 -13.22 -0.44 -0.86
N ASP A 127 -14.37 -0.21 -0.22
CA ASP A 127 -14.77 1.12 0.22
C ASP A 127 -13.79 1.68 1.28
N PHE A 128 -13.42 2.96 1.17
CA PHE A 128 -12.37 3.58 2.01
C PHE A 128 -12.73 3.56 3.50
N VAL A 129 -13.97 3.90 3.84
CA VAL A 129 -14.44 3.88 5.22
C VAL A 129 -14.50 2.44 5.75
N SER A 130 -14.96 1.52 4.92
CA SER A 130 -15.06 0.09 5.22
C SER A 130 -13.70 -0.58 5.40
N LEU A 131 -12.64 -0.10 4.75
CA LEU A 131 -11.26 -0.58 4.98
C LEU A 131 -10.86 -0.38 6.46
N MET A 132 -11.08 0.81 6.99
CA MET A 132 -10.73 1.17 8.37
C MET A 132 -11.70 0.54 9.38
N GLY A 133 -13.00 0.61 9.12
CA GLY A 133 -14.03 0.00 9.98
C GLY A 133 -13.96 -1.54 10.02
N GLY A 134 -13.61 -2.16 8.90
CA GLY A 134 -13.45 -3.61 8.79
C GLY A 134 -12.28 -4.13 9.61
N TRP A 135 -11.17 -3.38 9.69
CA TRP A 135 -10.06 -3.71 10.57
C TRP A 135 -10.50 -3.77 12.03
N ARG A 136 -11.24 -2.76 12.51
CA ARG A 136 -11.76 -2.71 13.88
C ARG A 136 -12.51 -3.98 14.24
N GLN A 137 -13.50 -4.35 13.42
CA GLN A 137 -14.33 -5.52 13.69
C GLN A 137 -13.52 -6.82 13.66
N ALA A 138 -12.65 -6.97 12.67
CA ALA A 138 -11.81 -8.15 12.53
C ALA A 138 -10.85 -8.31 13.72
N GLU A 139 -10.37 -7.20 14.24
CA GLU A 139 -9.43 -7.17 15.34
C GLU A 139 -10.07 -7.51 16.68
N VAL A 140 -11.17 -6.85 17.02
CA VAL A 140 -11.95 -7.15 18.24
C VAL A 140 -12.29 -8.64 18.26
N ASN A 141 -12.81 -9.16 17.15
CA ASN A 141 -13.13 -10.59 17.03
C ASN A 141 -11.90 -11.48 17.20
N ARG A 142 -10.75 -11.14 16.60
CA ARG A 142 -9.50 -11.91 16.72
C ARG A 142 -9.09 -12.10 18.18
N LEU A 143 -9.07 -11.02 18.97
CA LEU A 143 -8.63 -11.08 20.36
C LEU A 143 -9.67 -11.79 21.24
N VAL A 144 -10.94 -11.44 21.11
CA VAL A 144 -12.03 -12.05 21.89
C VAL A 144 -12.12 -13.57 21.62
N MET A 145 -12.04 -13.99 20.36
CA MET A 145 -12.05 -15.41 20.01
C MET A 145 -10.77 -16.13 20.43
N GLY A 146 -9.63 -15.45 20.40
CA GLY A 146 -8.38 -15.98 20.96
C GLY A 146 -8.52 -16.30 22.45
N VAL A 147 -9.09 -15.37 23.23
CA VAL A 147 -9.37 -15.56 24.65
C VAL A 147 -10.36 -16.70 24.88
N LYS A 148 -11.51 -16.67 24.19
CA LYS A 148 -12.54 -17.71 24.27
C LYS A 148 -11.97 -19.11 23.99
N SER A 149 -11.21 -19.23 22.91
CA SER A 149 -10.56 -20.48 22.51
C SER A 149 -9.60 -20.98 23.57
N GLY A 150 -8.78 -20.10 24.14
CA GLY A 150 -7.88 -20.45 25.24
C GLY A 150 -8.61 -21.00 26.47
N PHE A 151 -9.72 -20.39 26.87
CA PHE A 151 -10.53 -20.89 27.98
C PHE A 151 -11.19 -22.24 27.68
N VAL A 152 -11.78 -22.40 26.49
CA VAL A 152 -12.41 -23.66 26.06
C VAL A 152 -11.40 -24.82 26.01
N GLN A 153 -10.15 -24.53 25.62
CA GLN A 153 -9.06 -25.50 25.60
C GLN A 153 -8.46 -25.78 26.99
N GLY A 154 -8.99 -25.19 28.07
CA GLY A 154 -8.50 -25.41 29.43
C GLY A 154 -7.13 -24.77 29.71
N MET A 155 -6.70 -23.77 28.92
CA MET A 155 -5.44 -23.08 29.17
C MET A 155 -5.50 -22.26 30.46
N THR A 156 -4.37 -22.12 31.16
CA THR A 156 -4.24 -21.17 32.27
C THR A 156 -4.33 -19.73 31.76
N THR A 157 -4.81 -18.81 32.58
CA THR A 157 -4.89 -17.37 32.25
C THR A 157 -3.55 -16.83 31.75
N ARG A 158 -2.43 -17.21 32.37
CA ARG A 158 -1.08 -16.83 31.92
C ARG A 158 -0.77 -17.31 30.50
N ARG A 159 -1.17 -18.52 30.15
CA ARG A 159 -0.96 -19.08 28.79
C ARG A 159 -1.87 -18.39 27.76
N ILE A 160 -3.11 -18.06 28.14
CA ILE A 160 -4.02 -17.26 27.29
C ILE A 160 -3.41 -15.89 27.01
N VAL A 161 -2.99 -15.16 28.05
CA VAL A 161 -2.33 -13.86 27.90
C VAL A 161 -1.12 -13.95 26.98
N LYS A 162 -0.25 -14.95 27.17
CA LYS A 162 0.93 -15.15 26.31
C LYS A 162 0.53 -15.36 24.84
N ASN A 163 -0.47 -16.21 24.57
CA ASN A 163 -0.87 -16.57 23.21
C ASN A 163 -1.65 -15.45 22.50
N VAL A 164 -2.45 -14.67 23.24
CA VAL A 164 -3.31 -13.64 22.65
C VAL A 164 -2.53 -12.32 22.52
N VAL A 165 -1.84 -11.88 23.57
CA VAL A 165 -1.24 -10.52 23.62
C VAL A 165 0.26 -10.49 23.90
N GLY A 166 0.86 -11.64 24.22
CA GLY A 166 2.30 -11.77 24.37
C GLY A 166 3.05 -11.77 23.02
N PRO A 167 4.39 -11.71 23.05
CA PRO A 167 5.22 -11.76 21.86
C PRO A 167 4.95 -13.03 21.02
N GLY A 168 4.78 -12.86 19.71
CA GLY A 168 4.38 -13.90 18.77
C GLY A 168 2.88 -14.26 18.82
N GLY A 169 2.10 -13.58 19.65
CA GLY A 169 0.66 -13.82 19.82
C GLY A 169 -0.22 -13.15 18.77
N LEU A 170 -1.53 -13.26 18.97
CA LEU A 170 -2.53 -12.70 18.05
C LEU A 170 -2.41 -11.17 17.91
N ALA A 171 -2.11 -10.45 18.98
CA ALA A 171 -1.94 -9.00 18.95
C ALA A 171 -0.78 -8.52 18.06
N ASP A 172 0.23 -9.35 17.80
CA ASP A 172 1.29 -9.00 16.83
C ASP A 172 0.79 -9.08 15.39
N ILE A 173 -0.20 -9.95 15.11
CA ILE A 173 -0.91 -9.97 13.82
C ILE A 173 -1.76 -8.71 13.70
N SER A 174 -2.45 -8.34 14.76
CA SER A 174 -3.26 -7.12 14.88
C SER A 174 -2.49 -5.86 14.53
N GLU A 175 -1.30 -5.72 15.11
CA GLU A 175 -0.40 -4.59 14.88
C GLU A 175 0.06 -4.51 13.42
N ARG A 176 0.44 -5.65 12.83
CA ARG A 176 0.83 -5.72 11.41
C ARG A 176 -0.34 -5.39 10.47
N ASN A 177 -1.55 -5.82 10.82
CA ASN A 177 -2.76 -5.51 10.07
C ASN A 177 -3.11 -4.01 10.17
N ALA A 178 -3.02 -3.43 11.36
CA ALA A 178 -3.23 -2.00 11.57
C ALA A 178 -2.26 -1.18 10.71
N ALA A 179 -0.98 -1.56 10.73
CA ALA A 179 0.03 -0.89 9.95
C ALA A 179 -0.19 -1.01 8.43
N THR A 180 -0.78 -2.13 7.98
CA THR A 180 -1.16 -2.33 6.58
C THR A 180 -2.33 -1.41 6.18
N VAL A 181 -3.35 -1.31 7.04
CA VAL A 181 -4.52 -0.46 6.82
C VAL A 181 -4.11 1.01 6.78
N ILE A 182 -3.31 1.47 7.74
CA ILE A 182 -2.82 2.86 7.79
C ILE A 182 -2.07 3.23 6.51
N ARG A 183 -1.07 2.42 6.10
CA ARG A 183 -0.29 2.70 4.88
C ARG A 183 -1.15 2.71 3.63
N THR A 184 -2.10 1.78 3.54
CA THR A 184 -3.00 1.67 2.38
C THR A 184 -3.97 2.85 2.33
N ALA A 185 -4.53 3.25 3.46
CA ALA A 185 -5.44 4.39 3.57
C ALA A 185 -4.76 5.71 3.19
N LEU A 186 -3.56 5.99 3.72
CA LEU A 186 -2.86 7.23 3.39
C LEU A 186 -2.36 7.26 1.93
N ALA A 187 -1.99 6.12 1.36
CA ALA A 187 -1.68 6.03 -0.06
C ALA A 187 -2.90 6.33 -0.94
N HIS A 188 -4.09 5.84 -0.56
CA HIS A 188 -5.35 6.16 -1.24
C HIS A 188 -5.63 7.66 -1.20
N VAL A 189 -5.59 8.26 0.00
CA VAL A 189 -5.80 9.70 0.20
C VAL A 189 -4.89 10.56 -0.68
N SER A 190 -3.58 10.26 -0.69
CA SER A 190 -2.63 11.04 -1.50
C SER A 190 -2.89 10.93 -3.00
N ASN A 191 -3.21 9.73 -3.49
CA ASN A 191 -3.50 9.55 -4.91
C ASN A 191 -4.82 10.20 -5.30
N GLU A 192 -5.88 10.06 -4.52
CA GLU A 192 -7.16 10.75 -4.78
C GLU A 192 -6.99 12.27 -4.77
N ALA A 193 -6.30 12.83 -3.77
CA ALA A 193 -6.01 14.26 -3.72
C ALA A 193 -5.27 14.75 -4.98
N ARG A 194 -4.26 14.00 -5.43
CA ARG A 194 -3.50 14.28 -6.64
C ARG A 194 -4.37 14.19 -7.90
N GLN A 195 -5.24 13.18 -8.00
CA GLN A 195 -6.16 13.04 -9.13
C GLN A 195 -7.19 14.16 -9.18
N GLN A 196 -7.67 14.67 -8.04
CA GLN A 196 -8.56 15.84 -8.03
C GLN A 196 -7.85 17.10 -8.52
N VAL A 197 -6.56 17.29 -8.17
CA VAL A 197 -5.76 18.38 -8.75
C VAL A 197 -5.63 18.20 -10.26
N TYR A 198 -5.36 16.99 -10.75
CA TYR A 198 -5.23 16.74 -12.18
C TYR A 198 -6.53 17.02 -12.94
N ALA A 199 -7.65 16.56 -12.40
CA ALA A 199 -8.97 16.73 -13.02
C ALA A 199 -9.44 18.20 -13.07
N GLN A 200 -9.03 19.05 -12.13
CA GLN A 200 -9.37 20.48 -12.14
C GLN A 200 -8.43 21.33 -13.02
N ASN A 201 -7.41 20.71 -13.61
CA ASN A 201 -6.37 21.37 -14.41
C ASN A 201 -6.11 20.58 -15.71
N ASP A 202 -7.18 20.07 -16.34
CA ASP A 202 -7.13 19.19 -17.51
C ASP A 202 -6.76 19.91 -18.82
N ASP A 203 -6.70 21.24 -18.80
CA ASP A 203 -6.15 22.10 -19.84
C ASP A 203 -4.62 22.02 -19.92
N ILE A 204 -3.95 21.73 -18.80
CA ILE A 204 -2.48 21.62 -18.69
C ILE A 204 -2.04 20.16 -18.51
N ILE A 205 -2.80 19.39 -17.72
CA ILE A 205 -2.49 18.01 -17.36
C ILE A 205 -3.36 17.09 -18.21
N THR A 206 -2.74 16.45 -19.20
CA THR A 206 -3.48 15.68 -20.20
C THR A 206 -3.74 14.24 -19.77
N LYS A 207 -2.79 13.65 -19.02
CA LYS A 207 -2.83 12.27 -18.51
C LYS A 207 -2.14 12.20 -17.16
N TYR A 208 -2.15 11.04 -16.55
CA TYR A 208 -1.20 10.70 -15.50
C TYR A 208 -0.39 9.47 -15.89
N GLU A 209 0.84 9.40 -15.40
CA GLU A 209 1.73 8.26 -15.50
C GLU A 209 1.75 7.51 -14.17
N TRP A 210 1.71 6.19 -14.22
CA TRP A 210 1.92 5.35 -13.06
C TRP A 210 3.42 5.23 -12.73
N VAL A 211 3.79 5.57 -11.50
CA VAL A 211 5.19 5.55 -11.04
C VAL A 211 5.37 4.53 -9.93
N SER A 212 6.05 3.43 -10.22
CA SER A 212 6.34 2.36 -9.28
C SER A 212 7.59 2.63 -8.44
N THR A 213 7.67 2.03 -7.25
CA THR A 213 8.94 2.01 -6.53
C THR A 213 9.94 1.09 -7.27
N LEU A 214 11.21 1.49 -7.38
CA LEU A 214 12.25 0.67 -8.02
C LEU A 214 13.03 -0.14 -6.98
N ASP A 215 12.54 -1.33 -6.62
CA ASP A 215 13.23 -2.28 -5.75
C ASP A 215 12.74 -3.74 -5.92
N SER A 216 13.32 -4.68 -5.17
CA SER A 216 12.97 -6.12 -5.22
C SER A 216 11.58 -6.46 -4.70
N ARG A 217 10.90 -5.55 -3.98
CA ARG A 217 9.62 -5.79 -3.30
C ARG A 217 8.42 -5.18 -4.05
N THR A 218 8.65 -4.48 -5.16
CA THR A 218 7.57 -3.95 -6.01
C THR A 218 6.80 -5.09 -6.63
N SER A 219 5.48 -5.12 -6.45
CA SER A 219 4.61 -6.21 -6.91
C SER A 219 4.52 -6.31 -8.42
N ALA A 220 4.17 -7.49 -8.95
CA ALA A 220 4.05 -7.73 -10.38
C ALA A 220 3.10 -6.75 -11.09
N VAL A 221 1.94 -6.45 -10.50
CA VAL A 221 0.99 -5.45 -11.06
C VAL A 221 1.56 -4.04 -11.10
N CYS A 222 2.38 -3.65 -10.10
CA CYS A 222 3.03 -2.34 -10.13
C CYS A 222 4.16 -2.32 -11.16
N ARG A 223 4.97 -3.38 -11.25
CA ARG A 223 6.06 -3.49 -12.23
C ARG A 223 5.55 -3.37 -13.67
N SER A 224 4.41 -4.00 -13.97
CA SER A 224 3.84 -3.98 -15.32
C SER A 224 3.21 -2.64 -15.70
N ARG A 225 2.80 -1.86 -14.69
CA ARG A 225 2.18 -0.53 -14.86
C ARG A 225 3.18 0.61 -14.83
N ASP A 226 4.43 0.40 -14.39
CA ASP A 226 5.43 1.48 -14.36
C ASP A 226 5.59 2.13 -15.73
N SER A 227 5.55 3.46 -15.76
CA SER A 227 5.58 4.31 -16.97
C SER A 227 4.40 4.16 -17.92
N MET A 228 3.34 3.43 -17.54
CA MET A 228 2.08 3.44 -18.29
C MET A 228 1.32 4.73 -18.03
N GLN A 229 0.83 5.36 -19.11
CA GLN A 229 0.03 6.57 -19.05
C GLN A 229 -1.46 6.25 -19.19
N TYR A 230 -2.28 6.98 -18.44
CA TYR A 230 -3.72 6.79 -18.37
C TYR A 230 -4.46 8.13 -18.42
N GLU A 231 -5.64 8.08 -19.01
CA GLU A 231 -6.59 9.20 -18.97
C GLU A 231 -7.02 9.46 -17.51
N ILE A 232 -7.11 10.75 -17.14
CA ILE A 232 -7.52 11.17 -15.80
C ILE A 232 -8.93 10.62 -15.52
N GLY A 233 -9.05 9.91 -14.40
CA GLY A 233 -10.32 9.30 -13.96
C GLY A 233 -10.76 8.03 -14.70
N LYS A 234 -9.97 7.48 -15.64
CA LYS A 234 -10.35 6.27 -16.41
C LYS A 234 -9.38 5.09 -16.33
N GLY A 235 -8.22 5.28 -15.71
CA GLY A 235 -7.21 4.21 -15.52
C GLY A 235 -7.09 3.75 -14.08
N PRO A 236 -6.30 2.69 -13.83
CA PRO A 236 -6.07 2.17 -12.50
C PRO A 236 -5.24 3.15 -11.65
N LEU A 237 -5.56 3.24 -10.37
CA LEU A 237 -4.85 4.08 -9.40
C LEU A 237 -4.15 3.27 -8.31
N PRO A 238 -2.98 3.73 -7.81
CA PRO A 238 -2.46 3.21 -6.56
C PRO A 238 -3.33 3.68 -5.38
N PRO A 239 -3.47 2.88 -4.31
CA PRO A 239 -2.83 1.58 -4.10
C PRO A 239 -3.52 0.43 -4.85
N ALA A 240 -2.78 -0.33 -5.67
CA ALA A 240 -3.30 -1.53 -6.33
C ALA A 240 -3.34 -2.77 -5.42
N HIS A 241 -2.73 -2.71 -4.25
CA HIS A 241 -2.67 -3.81 -3.27
C HIS A 241 -2.34 -3.24 -1.89
N PRO A 242 -2.56 -4.02 -0.81
CA PRO A 242 -2.14 -3.61 0.53
C PRO A 242 -0.64 -3.30 0.57
N ASN A 243 -0.26 -2.23 1.28
CA ASN A 243 1.13 -1.72 1.33
C ASN A 243 1.73 -1.34 -0.04
N CYS A 244 0.91 -0.95 -1.02
CA CYS A 244 1.40 -0.39 -2.28
C CYS A 244 2.24 0.88 -2.02
N ARG A 245 3.37 0.99 -2.71
CA ARG A 245 4.30 2.12 -2.62
C ARG A 245 4.41 2.94 -3.90
N SER A 246 3.71 2.51 -4.96
CA SER A 246 3.58 3.24 -6.21
C SER A 246 2.73 4.50 -6.02
N SER A 247 2.90 5.45 -6.94
CA SER A 247 2.21 6.74 -7.00
C SER A 247 1.87 7.07 -8.45
N THR A 248 1.40 8.28 -8.69
CA THR A 248 1.20 8.85 -10.02
C THR A 248 2.00 10.14 -10.20
N ALA A 249 2.31 10.46 -11.45
CA ALA A 249 2.84 11.75 -11.87
C ALA A 249 1.99 12.33 -12.99
N PRO A 250 1.88 13.66 -13.14
CA PRO A 250 1.11 14.26 -14.21
C PRO A 250 1.90 14.18 -15.51
N VAL A 251 1.20 13.89 -16.61
CA VAL A 251 1.71 14.08 -17.96
C VAL A 251 1.25 15.46 -18.41
N ILE A 252 2.18 16.39 -18.43
CA ILE A 252 1.93 17.77 -18.81
C ILE A 252 1.93 17.89 -20.34
N SER A 253 1.18 18.85 -20.89
CA SER A 253 1.18 19.16 -22.32
C SER A 253 2.61 19.29 -22.88
N SER A 254 2.80 18.86 -24.13
CA SER A 254 4.11 18.74 -24.78
C SER A 254 4.88 20.06 -24.90
N GLU A 255 4.21 21.20 -24.73
CA GLU A 255 4.84 22.52 -24.64
C GLU A 255 5.79 22.65 -23.41
N PHE A 256 5.67 21.75 -22.44
CA PHE A 256 6.49 21.71 -21.22
C PHE A 256 7.46 20.51 -21.13
N ASP A 257 7.69 19.76 -22.21
CA ASP A 257 8.58 18.57 -22.24
C ASP A 257 10.01 18.86 -21.73
N PHE A 258 10.45 20.12 -21.74
CA PHE A 258 11.75 20.53 -21.20
C PHE A 258 11.87 20.33 -19.68
N LEU A 259 10.75 20.19 -18.95
CA LEU A 259 10.73 19.99 -17.49
C LEU A 259 11.23 18.62 -17.06
N ASP A 260 11.19 17.62 -17.94
CA ASP A 260 11.61 16.25 -17.64
C ASP A 260 13.11 16.03 -17.85
N LYS A 261 13.80 16.99 -18.49
CA LYS A 261 15.23 16.89 -18.77
C LYS A 261 16.05 16.74 -17.49
N GLY A 262 16.73 15.60 -17.37
CA GLY A 262 17.62 15.31 -16.26
C GLY A 262 16.90 14.94 -14.96
N ALA A 263 15.58 14.71 -15.00
CA ALA A 263 14.83 14.21 -13.87
C ALA A 263 15.42 12.88 -13.38
N LYS A 264 15.42 12.72 -12.05
CA LYS A 264 15.85 11.52 -11.35
C LYS A 264 14.72 10.90 -10.53
N ARG A 265 14.82 9.60 -10.29
CA ARG A 265 13.97 8.84 -9.37
C ARG A 265 14.80 7.99 -8.43
N ALA A 266 14.31 7.82 -7.21
CA ALA A 266 14.95 6.96 -6.23
C ALA A 266 14.75 5.48 -6.58
N ALA A 267 15.80 4.70 -6.39
CA ALA A 267 15.78 3.25 -6.49
C ALA A 267 16.55 2.62 -5.33
N ARG A 268 16.24 1.36 -5.01
CA ARG A 268 17.00 0.56 -4.06
C ARG A 268 17.43 -0.73 -4.77
N GLY A 269 18.67 -0.73 -5.25
CA GLY A 269 19.30 -1.88 -5.89
C GLY A 269 20.00 -2.79 -4.90
N ALA A 270 20.76 -3.74 -5.44
CA ALA A 270 21.59 -4.67 -4.68
C ALA A 270 22.53 -3.97 -3.68
N GLU A 271 23.13 -2.85 -4.10
CA GLU A 271 24.08 -2.06 -3.31
C GLU A 271 23.41 -1.01 -2.40
N GLY A 272 22.08 -1.00 -2.32
CA GLY A 272 21.31 -0.06 -1.50
C GLY A 272 20.68 1.09 -2.29
N GLY A 273 20.46 2.21 -1.60
CA GLY A 273 19.73 3.36 -2.13
C GLY A 273 20.55 4.15 -3.15
N GLN A 274 19.94 4.46 -4.30
CA GLN A 274 20.56 5.18 -5.40
C GLN A 274 19.55 6.08 -6.14
N GLN A 275 20.05 6.93 -7.04
CA GLN A 275 19.25 7.76 -7.94
C GLN A 275 19.49 7.31 -9.38
N VAL A 276 18.42 7.06 -10.13
CA VAL A 276 18.47 6.69 -11.55
C VAL A 276 17.74 7.73 -12.40
N SER A 277 17.83 7.65 -13.73
CA SER A 277 17.03 8.53 -14.60
C SER A 277 15.54 8.34 -14.30
N ALA A 278 14.75 9.40 -14.36
CA ALA A 278 13.31 9.27 -14.17
C ALA A 278 12.67 8.40 -15.27
N ASP A 279 13.23 8.44 -16.48
CA ASP A 279 12.82 7.61 -17.62
C ASP A 279 13.18 6.13 -17.47
N THR A 280 13.99 5.76 -16.47
CA THR A 280 14.33 4.35 -16.23
C THR A 280 13.09 3.63 -15.72
N THR A 281 12.56 2.73 -16.55
CA THR A 281 11.43 1.87 -16.20
C THR A 281 11.86 0.78 -15.21
N TYR A 282 10.88 0.15 -14.56
CA TYR A 282 11.15 -0.91 -13.60
C TYR A 282 11.99 -2.05 -14.16
N TYR A 283 11.63 -2.58 -15.33
CA TYR A 283 12.35 -3.71 -15.91
C TYR A 283 13.73 -3.31 -16.43
N GLU A 284 13.93 -2.08 -16.92
CA GLU A 284 15.27 -1.59 -17.25
C GLU A 284 16.17 -1.49 -16.02
N PHE A 285 15.64 -0.93 -14.92
CA PHE A 285 16.34 -0.90 -13.63
C PHE A 285 16.68 -2.32 -13.17
N LEU A 286 15.73 -3.26 -13.25
CA LEU A 286 15.93 -4.63 -12.80
C LEU A 286 16.98 -5.36 -13.65
N LYS A 287 17.03 -5.12 -14.96
CA LYS A 287 18.00 -5.73 -15.87
C LYS A 287 19.45 -5.41 -15.49
N GLN A 288 19.67 -4.26 -14.85
CA GLN A 288 20.99 -3.80 -14.39
C GLN A 288 21.41 -4.44 -13.05
N GLN A 289 20.53 -5.16 -12.36
CA GLN A 289 20.81 -5.76 -11.04
C GLN A 289 21.47 -7.14 -11.16
N PRO A 290 22.21 -7.61 -10.13
CA PRO A 290 22.76 -8.96 -10.12
C PRO A 290 21.67 -10.04 -10.09
N ALA A 291 22.03 -11.27 -10.51
CA ALA A 291 21.11 -12.40 -10.64
C ALA A 291 20.26 -12.68 -9.39
N TRP A 292 20.88 -12.66 -8.20
CA TRP A 292 20.16 -12.90 -6.94
C TRP A 292 19.04 -11.87 -6.69
N PHE A 293 19.25 -10.61 -7.08
CA PHE A 293 18.28 -9.54 -6.87
C PHE A 293 17.11 -9.68 -7.85
N GLN A 294 17.42 -10.05 -9.09
CA GLN A 294 16.41 -10.35 -10.10
C GLN A 294 15.57 -11.57 -9.70
N ASP A 295 16.18 -12.58 -9.10
CA ASP A 295 15.48 -13.76 -8.57
C ASP A 295 14.64 -13.44 -7.33
N GLU A 296 15.10 -12.52 -6.47
CA GLU A 296 14.30 -11.99 -5.35
C GLU A 296 13.04 -11.26 -5.86
N ALA A 297 13.19 -10.44 -6.92
CA ALA A 297 12.11 -9.64 -7.47
C ALA A 297 11.07 -10.48 -8.25
N LEU A 298 11.53 -11.41 -9.10
CA LEU A 298 10.68 -12.13 -10.06
C LEU A 298 10.40 -13.59 -9.65
N GLY A 299 11.15 -14.11 -8.70
CA GLY A 299 11.30 -15.56 -8.48
C GLY A 299 12.38 -16.15 -9.40
N PRO A 300 12.96 -17.31 -9.02
CA PRO A 300 14.17 -17.84 -9.67
C PRO A 300 13.98 -18.16 -11.15
N VAL A 301 12.86 -18.78 -11.54
CA VAL A 301 12.61 -19.18 -12.94
C VAL A 301 12.36 -17.96 -13.83
N ARG A 302 11.49 -17.04 -13.40
CA ARG A 302 11.22 -15.80 -14.15
C ARG A 302 12.46 -14.91 -14.22
N GLY A 303 13.24 -14.84 -13.14
CA GLY A 303 14.52 -14.12 -13.12
C GLY A 303 15.50 -14.68 -14.15
N LYS A 304 15.65 -16.00 -14.21
CA LYS A 304 16.47 -16.67 -15.23
C LYS A 304 16.01 -16.37 -16.66
N ILE A 305 14.70 -16.52 -16.95
CA ILE A 305 14.13 -16.16 -18.26
C ILE A 305 14.45 -14.70 -18.58
N PHE A 306 14.16 -13.79 -17.64
CA PHE A 306 14.37 -12.37 -17.81
C PHE A 306 15.83 -12.03 -18.14
N ARG A 307 16.81 -12.75 -17.57
CA ARG A 307 18.23 -12.54 -17.85
C ARG A 307 18.69 -13.15 -19.16
N ASN A 308 18.26 -14.38 -19.45
CA ASN A 308 18.97 -15.27 -20.38
C ASN A 308 18.22 -15.51 -21.71
N SER A 309 16.91 -15.29 -21.78
CA SER A 309 16.08 -15.66 -22.94
C SER A 309 16.21 -14.72 -24.16
N GLY A 310 16.98 -13.63 -24.05
CA GLY A 310 17.07 -12.60 -25.09
C GLY A 310 15.84 -11.69 -25.18
N ILE A 311 14.88 -11.81 -24.25
CA ILE A 311 13.73 -10.91 -24.13
C ILE A 311 14.18 -9.56 -23.58
N THR A 312 13.77 -8.47 -24.23
CA THR A 312 14.02 -7.10 -23.77
C THR A 312 13.17 -6.76 -22.54
N PRO A 313 13.55 -5.74 -21.74
CA PRO A 313 12.74 -5.29 -20.60
C PRO A 313 11.26 -5.02 -20.94
N GLU A 314 11.01 -4.38 -22.09
CA GLU A 314 9.66 -4.03 -22.51
C GLU A 314 8.86 -5.24 -22.99
N GLU A 315 9.47 -6.14 -23.79
CA GLU A 315 8.82 -7.38 -24.17
C GLU A 315 8.47 -8.22 -22.93
N PHE A 316 9.39 -8.30 -21.95
CA PHE A 316 9.15 -9.04 -20.72
C PHE A 316 7.98 -8.44 -19.93
N ARG A 317 7.88 -7.12 -19.87
CA ARG A 317 6.75 -6.42 -19.25
C ARG A 317 5.43 -6.86 -19.88
N VAL A 318 5.34 -6.80 -21.22
CA VAL A 318 4.14 -7.14 -21.99
C VAL A 318 3.72 -8.58 -21.80
N ILE A 319 4.66 -9.54 -21.86
CA ILE A 319 4.32 -10.97 -21.74
C ILE A 319 4.15 -11.43 -20.28
N SER A 320 4.51 -10.61 -19.29
CA SER A 320 4.42 -10.99 -17.86
C SER A 320 3.04 -10.84 -17.25
N VAL A 321 2.12 -10.16 -17.94
CA VAL A 321 0.77 -9.86 -17.46
C VAL A 321 -0.28 -10.01 -18.55
N ASP A 322 -1.54 -10.19 -18.17
CA ASP A 322 -2.67 -10.13 -19.10
C ASP A 322 -3.09 -8.68 -19.41
N GLY A 323 -4.12 -8.52 -20.25
CA GLY A 323 -4.68 -7.21 -20.60
C GLY A 323 -5.26 -6.40 -19.43
N PHE A 324 -5.44 -7.03 -18.25
CA PHE A 324 -5.86 -6.38 -17.01
C PHE A 324 -4.69 -6.09 -16.05
N GLY A 325 -3.46 -6.42 -16.46
CA GLY A 325 -2.26 -6.28 -15.63
C GLY A 325 -2.11 -7.38 -14.57
N ARG A 326 -2.86 -8.47 -14.66
CA ARG A 326 -2.75 -9.61 -13.74
C ARG A 326 -1.55 -10.48 -14.15
N PRO A 327 -0.71 -10.94 -13.21
CA PRO A 327 0.48 -11.71 -13.54
C PRO A 327 0.14 -13.04 -14.23
N LEU A 328 0.78 -13.32 -15.37
CA LEU A 328 0.66 -14.58 -16.07
C LEU A 328 1.55 -15.66 -15.44
N THR A 329 1.07 -16.90 -15.48
CA THR A 329 1.86 -18.09 -15.16
C THR A 329 2.96 -18.33 -16.19
N LEU A 330 4.00 -19.08 -15.83
CA LEU A 330 5.07 -19.44 -16.78
C LEU A 330 4.56 -20.17 -18.01
N LYS A 331 3.50 -20.97 -17.85
CA LYS A 331 2.86 -21.69 -18.95
C LYS A 331 2.17 -20.72 -19.92
N GLU A 332 1.40 -19.77 -19.40
CA GLU A 332 0.76 -18.74 -20.22
C GLU A 332 1.81 -17.86 -20.92
N MET A 333 2.90 -17.50 -20.22
CA MET A 333 4.02 -16.79 -20.85
C MET A 333 4.65 -17.59 -22.00
N ALA A 334 4.80 -18.91 -21.85
CA ALA A 334 5.32 -19.80 -22.89
C ALA A 334 4.37 -19.95 -24.09
N GLU A 335 3.06 -19.82 -23.88
CA GLU A 335 2.07 -19.79 -24.96
C GLU A 335 2.14 -18.49 -25.76
N LEU A 336 2.56 -17.38 -25.14
CA LEU A 336 2.69 -16.06 -25.77
C LEU A 336 4.06 -15.82 -26.42
N ASP A 337 5.12 -16.40 -25.87
CA ASP A 337 6.49 -16.17 -26.36
C ASP A 337 7.29 -17.48 -26.44
N ARG A 338 7.73 -17.81 -27.65
CA ARG A 338 8.50 -19.02 -27.93
C ARG A 338 9.83 -19.07 -27.17
N ARG A 339 10.48 -17.93 -26.90
CA ARG A 339 11.74 -17.88 -26.14
C ARG A 339 11.52 -18.36 -24.71
N VAL A 340 10.36 -18.05 -24.13
CA VAL A 340 9.97 -18.58 -22.82
C VAL A 340 9.73 -20.09 -22.90
N ALA A 341 9.01 -20.55 -23.92
CA ALA A 341 8.74 -21.97 -24.11
C ALA A 341 10.03 -22.80 -24.32
N ASP A 342 10.98 -22.28 -25.07
CA ASP A 342 12.25 -22.94 -25.33
C ASP A 342 13.13 -22.94 -24.08
N TYR A 343 13.17 -21.84 -23.31
CA TYR A 343 13.87 -21.79 -22.03
C TYR A 343 13.36 -22.82 -21.01
N LEU A 344 12.04 -23.03 -20.94
CA LEU A 344 11.42 -23.99 -20.02
C LEU A 344 11.64 -25.46 -20.42
N LYS A 345 12.12 -25.75 -21.64
CA LYS A 345 12.47 -27.10 -22.09
C LYS A 345 13.93 -27.46 -21.80
N GLU A 346 14.77 -26.45 -21.55
CA GLU A 346 16.21 -26.59 -21.30
C GLU A 346 16.56 -26.71 -19.81
N GLU A 347 15.62 -26.42 -18.90
CA GLU A 347 15.68 -26.79 -17.46
C GLU A 347 15.13 -28.20 -17.22
#